data_AF-A0AAU5K0Z3-F1
#
_entry.id   AF-A0AAU5K0Z3-F1
#
_cell.length_a   1.000
_cell.length_b   1.000
_cell.length_c   1.000
_cell.angle_alpha   90.00
_cell.angle_beta   90.00
_cell.angle_gamma   90.00
#
_symmetry.space_group_name_H-M   'P 1'
#
loop_
_entity.id
_entity.type
_entity.pdbx_description
1 polymer ?
#
loop_
_entity_poly.entity_id
_entity_poly.type
_entity_poly.pdbx_seq_one_letter_code
_entity_poly.pdbx_strand_id
1 'polypeptide(L)'
;MAREETTGEPPRLVLVVGIAGSGKSTVGRLLAERLGWAYRDADEFHSEADRAKMAAGHALTDSDREPWLEAIGEWMDRATAAGRRAVVSCSALKRAYRDLLLAGRPDALLVYLHGSRELLKSRLEARRGHFFPAVLLDSQLAVLQEPEPDEHPLVVEIDQPPEAVVTAVLSLMRQGSGLIGKTPPGPTGRSWRLVRGEQSADVVQLGGALRDYAVNGGPLLDGFSAESTITGGRGQLLVPWPNRVGGGRYRFEGRDLQLPLTEVEKGNAIHGLLRWTLWELLARTDDALMLGTTLCPQPGYPFLLDVRVEYRLGPDGLGVSVRATNTGTEPAPYGVGQHPYLTVGTDLVDSAVLTVPARSLLRTDDRGLPLGQEPVDGTPYDFRTARPIGDLRLDSAFTGLDRDPDGRAIVRLAHPSGLRGIDLWLGEGTRCVQVYTGDTLAEPEPERRRRGVAVEAMSCPPDAFRTGTDLTVLPPGATHVFRWGLSPWEYS
;
A
#
# COMPACT_ATOMS: atom_id res chain seq x y z
N MET A 1 16.93 8.95 -32.61
CA MET A 1 17.80 7.80 -32.26
C MET A 1 17.35 7.31 -30.90
N ALA A 2 16.91 6.05 -30.82
CA ALA A 2 16.50 5.44 -29.55
C ALA A 2 17.73 5.34 -28.63
N ARG A 3 17.59 5.76 -27.36
CA ARG A 3 18.63 5.53 -26.34
C ARG A 3 18.71 4.02 -26.09
N GLU A 4 19.91 3.46 -26.19
CA GLU A 4 20.20 2.09 -25.76
C GLU A 4 19.75 1.88 -24.31
N GLU A 5 19.23 0.68 -24.03
CA GLU A 5 18.80 0.25 -22.71
C GLU A 5 19.86 0.56 -21.66
N THR A 6 19.45 1.29 -20.62
CA THR A 6 20.28 1.63 -19.46
C THR A 6 20.89 0.35 -18.87
N THR A 7 22.21 0.28 -18.88
CA THR A 7 22.98 -0.67 -18.07
C THR A 7 22.46 -0.61 -16.64
N GLY A 8 22.11 -1.76 -16.05
CA GLY A 8 21.49 -1.86 -14.71
C GLY A 8 22.36 -1.42 -13.53
N GLU A 9 23.25 -0.43 -13.71
CA GLU A 9 24.00 0.26 -12.67
C GLU A 9 23.17 1.40 -12.05
N PRO A 10 23.39 1.74 -10.76
CA PRO A 10 22.71 2.86 -10.10
C PRO A 10 23.05 4.19 -10.78
N PRO A 11 22.11 5.16 -10.79
CA PRO A 11 22.38 6.48 -11.33
C PRO A 11 23.58 7.10 -10.60
N ARG A 12 24.48 7.68 -11.39
CA ARG A 12 25.67 8.38 -10.88
C ARG A 12 25.42 9.88 -10.79
N LEU A 13 24.41 10.38 -11.49
CA LEU A 13 24.06 11.79 -11.59
C LEU A 13 22.55 11.98 -11.40
N VAL A 14 22.13 12.98 -10.62
CA VAL A 14 20.74 13.43 -10.56
C VAL A 14 20.66 14.89 -10.99
N LEU A 15 19.81 15.16 -11.97
CA LEU A 15 19.46 16.49 -12.43
C LEU A 15 18.07 16.86 -11.88
N VAL A 16 18.00 17.78 -10.91
CA VAL A 16 16.76 18.25 -10.29
C VAL A 16 16.27 19.52 -11.00
N VAL A 17 15.12 19.41 -11.65
CA VAL A 17 14.57 20.42 -12.56
C VAL A 17 13.21 20.93 -12.09
N GLY A 18 12.84 22.16 -12.46
CA GLY A 18 11.57 22.78 -12.09
C GLY A 18 11.60 24.31 -12.17
N ILE A 19 10.43 24.93 -12.06
CA ILE A 19 10.26 26.39 -12.12
C ILE A 19 10.79 27.08 -10.85
N ALA A 20 11.10 28.38 -10.91
CA ALA A 20 11.38 29.16 -9.71
C ALA A 20 10.23 29.01 -8.68
N GLY A 21 10.58 28.86 -7.40
CA GLY A 21 9.60 28.56 -6.34
C GLY A 21 9.31 27.07 -6.16
N SER A 22 9.79 26.19 -7.04
CA SER A 22 9.56 24.73 -6.89
C SER A 22 10.41 24.06 -5.80
N GLY A 23 11.40 24.76 -5.25
CA GLY A 23 12.27 24.25 -4.19
C GLY A 23 13.50 23.47 -4.67
N LYS A 24 13.85 23.49 -5.96
CA LYS A 24 15.02 22.78 -6.56
C LYS A 24 16.28 22.80 -5.69
N SER A 25 16.74 23.97 -5.26
CA SER A 25 17.98 24.09 -4.49
C SER A 25 17.87 23.45 -3.10
N THR A 26 16.68 23.55 -2.48
CA THR A 26 16.42 22.92 -1.18
C THR A 26 16.33 21.40 -1.31
N VAL A 27 15.54 20.91 -2.27
CA VAL A 27 15.38 19.49 -2.55
C VAL A 27 16.71 18.87 -3.00
N GLY A 28 17.44 19.52 -3.91
CA GLY A 28 18.73 19.05 -4.41
C GLY A 28 19.79 18.94 -3.31
N ARG A 29 19.89 19.95 -2.43
CA ARG A 29 20.80 19.89 -1.26
C ARG A 29 20.41 18.77 -0.30
N LEU A 30 19.15 18.71 0.12
CA LEU A 30 18.66 17.68 1.05
C LEU A 30 18.82 16.26 0.46
N LEU A 31 18.58 16.11 -0.85
CA LEU A 31 18.76 14.84 -1.56
C LEU A 31 20.24 14.42 -1.55
N ALA A 32 21.15 15.34 -1.87
CA ALA A 32 22.58 15.07 -1.84
C ALA A 32 23.09 14.73 -0.43
N GLU A 33 22.60 15.45 0.60
CA GLU A 33 22.91 15.17 2.01
C GLU A 33 22.48 13.75 2.40
N ARG A 34 21.25 13.34 2.05
CA ARG A 34 20.76 11.98 2.34
C ARG A 34 21.50 10.88 1.58
N LEU A 35 21.97 11.18 0.37
CA LEU A 35 22.69 10.23 -0.47
C LEU A 35 24.21 10.20 -0.20
N GLY A 36 24.75 11.20 0.50
CA GLY A 36 26.19 11.42 0.64
C GLY A 36 26.88 11.80 -0.68
N TRP A 37 26.17 12.51 -1.58
CA TRP A 37 26.66 12.87 -2.91
C TRP A 37 27.13 14.33 -2.97
N ALA A 38 27.93 14.67 -3.98
CA ALA A 38 28.29 16.05 -4.23
C ALA A 38 27.05 16.83 -4.69
N TYR A 39 26.85 18.04 -4.17
CA TYR A 39 25.78 18.94 -4.61
C TYR A 39 26.37 20.19 -5.26
N ARG A 40 25.69 20.70 -6.28
CA ARG A 40 25.93 22.05 -6.78
C ARG A 40 24.66 22.68 -7.35
N ASP A 41 24.51 23.98 -7.12
CA ASP A 41 23.43 24.75 -7.75
C ASP A 41 23.88 25.26 -9.12
N ALA A 42 23.05 25.08 -10.16
CA ALA A 42 23.37 25.56 -11.50
C ALA A 42 23.58 27.08 -11.55
N ASP A 43 22.96 27.84 -10.65
CA ASP A 43 23.13 29.30 -10.61
C ASP A 43 24.59 29.72 -10.32
N GLU A 44 25.40 28.83 -9.73
CA GLU A 44 26.83 29.08 -9.47
C GLU A 44 27.66 29.14 -10.76
N PHE A 45 27.20 28.52 -11.85
CA PHE A 45 27.92 28.40 -13.11
C PHE A 45 27.72 29.60 -14.04
N HIS A 46 26.83 30.53 -13.71
CA HIS A 46 26.64 31.74 -14.51
C HIS A 46 27.92 32.59 -14.56
N SER A 47 28.19 33.19 -15.72
CA SER A 47 29.25 34.19 -15.84
C SER A 47 28.88 35.46 -15.07
N GLU A 48 29.86 36.33 -14.79
CA GLU A 48 29.58 37.65 -14.21
C GLU A 48 28.68 38.49 -15.13
N ALA A 49 28.84 38.35 -16.44
CA ALA A 49 28.01 39.04 -17.44
C ALA A 49 26.55 38.57 -17.38
N ASP A 50 26.29 37.26 -17.24
CA ASP A 50 24.93 36.71 -17.14
C ASP A 50 24.27 37.13 -15.82
N ARG A 51 25.03 37.11 -14.72
CA ARG A 51 24.56 37.60 -13.42
C ARG A 51 24.20 39.08 -13.49
N ALA A 52 25.02 39.91 -14.15
CA ALA A 52 24.73 41.33 -14.34
C ALA A 52 23.48 41.55 -15.22
N LYS A 53 23.33 40.78 -16.31
CA LYS A 53 22.17 40.84 -17.21
C LYS A 53 20.87 40.48 -16.50
N MET A 54 20.87 39.41 -15.72
CA MET A 54 19.71 39.01 -14.90
C MET A 54 19.42 40.00 -13.77
N ALA A 55 20.45 40.55 -13.12
CA ALA A 55 20.29 41.58 -12.09
C ALA A 55 19.69 42.89 -12.66
N ALA A 56 19.95 43.19 -13.93
CA ALA A 56 19.32 44.30 -14.66
C ALA A 56 17.89 43.98 -15.14
N GLY A 57 17.35 42.78 -14.85
CA GLY A 57 15.99 42.37 -15.23
C GLY A 57 15.86 41.85 -16.67
N HIS A 58 16.97 41.65 -17.39
CA HIS A 58 16.95 41.10 -18.74
C HIS A 58 17.05 39.57 -18.70
N ALA A 59 16.15 38.88 -19.41
CA ALA A 59 16.19 37.44 -19.54
C ALA A 59 17.40 36.98 -20.38
N LEU A 60 18.00 35.85 -19.98
CA LEU A 60 19.02 35.16 -20.77
C LEU A 60 18.38 34.51 -22.01
N THR A 61 19.00 34.72 -23.17
CA THR A 61 18.70 34.07 -24.43
C THR A 61 19.27 32.65 -24.49
N ASP A 62 18.92 31.88 -25.51
CA ASP A 62 19.48 30.54 -25.72
C ASP A 62 21.02 30.58 -25.89
N SER A 63 21.55 31.58 -26.60
CA SER A 63 22.99 31.77 -26.78
C SER A 63 23.72 32.16 -25.48
N ASP A 64 23.05 32.88 -24.56
CA ASP A 64 23.63 33.18 -23.24
C ASP A 64 23.66 31.91 -22.36
N ARG A 65 22.73 30.97 -22.57
CA ARG A 65 22.59 29.75 -21.77
C ARG A 65 23.49 28.60 -22.21
N GLU A 66 23.96 28.60 -23.45
CA GLU A 66 24.80 27.52 -24.00
C GLU A 66 26.10 27.34 -23.20
N PRO A 67 26.95 28.37 -22.96
CA PRO A 67 28.17 28.20 -22.16
C PRO A 67 27.90 27.77 -20.71
N TRP A 68 26.76 28.21 -20.16
CA TRP A 68 26.30 27.84 -18.82
C TRP A 68 25.92 26.36 -18.73
N LEU A 69 25.18 25.84 -19.71
CA LEU A 69 24.82 24.42 -19.79
C LEU A 69 26.06 23.53 -20.02
N GLU A 70 27.00 23.97 -20.85
CA GLU A 70 28.28 23.28 -21.06
C GLU A 70 29.08 23.18 -19.76
N ALA A 71 29.22 24.27 -19.02
CA ALA A 71 29.95 24.29 -17.75
C ALA A 71 29.36 23.32 -16.70
N ILE A 72 28.02 23.19 -16.67
CA ILE A 72 27.33 22.21 -15.82
C ILE A 72 27.65 20.79 -16.29
N GLY A 73 27.54 20.52 -17.59
CA GLY A 73 27.85 19.22 -18.20
C GLY A 73 29.29 18.78 -17.90
N GLU A 74 30.27 19.66 -18.09
CA GLU A 74 31.67 19.36 -17.76
C GLU A 74 31.89 19.04 -16.29
N TRP A 75 31.16 19.70 -15.38
CA TRP A 75 31.25 19.40 -13.96
C TRP A 75 30.65 18.03 -13.62
N MET A 76 29.52 17.68 -14.24
CA MET A 76 28.92 16.34 -14.14
C MET A 76 29.88 15.26 -14.66
N ASP A 77 30.56 15.53 -15.77
CA ASP A 77 31.54 14.61 -16.35
C ASP A 77 32.78 14.44 -15.47
N ARG A 78 33.33 15.54 -14.93
CA ARG A 78 34.44 15.50 -13.97
C ARG A 78 34.08 14.76 -12.68
N ALA A 79 32.83 14.89 -12.19
CA ALA A 79 32.37 14.13 -11.03
C ALA A 79 32.36 12.62 -11.34
N THR A 80 31.80 12.25 -12.48
CA THR A 80 31.67 10.85 -12.91
C THR A 80 33.03 10.22 -13.19
N ALA A 81 33.94 10.92 -13.88
CA ALA A 81 35.31 10.47 -14.15
C ALA A 81 36.13 10.26 -12.87
N ALA A 82 35.82 11.00 -11.80
CA ALA A 82 36.43 10.82 -10.48
C ALA A 82 35.74 9.73 -9.63
N GLY A 83 34.79 8.97 -10.20
CA GLY A 83 34.00 7.97 -9.47
C GLY A 83 33.05 8.56 -8.43
N ARG A 84 32.82 9.87 -8.43
CA ARG A 84 31.92 10.56 -7.51
C ARG A 84 30.52 10.62 -8.10
N ARG A 85 29.52 10.53 -7.22
CA ARG A 85 28.13 10.76 -7.58
C ARG A 85 27.73 12.19 -7.26
N ALA A 86 26.84 12.75 -8.05
CA ALA A 86 26.49 14.16 -7.95
C ALA A 86 25.00 14.46 -8.16
N VAL A 87 24.53 15.51 -7.49
CA VAL A 87 23.20 16.11 -7.66
C VAL A 87 23.42 17.55 -8.12
N VAL A 88 22.75 17.94 -9.20
CA VAL A 88 22.71 19.33 -9.68
C VAL A 88 21.26 19.80 -9.75
N SER A 89 20.97 20.94 -9.15
CA SER A 89 19.70 21.65 -9.34
C SER A 89 19.83 22.60 -10.52
N CYS A 90 18.94 22.51 -11.50
CA CYS A 90 19.00 23.35 -12.71
C CYS A 90 17.60 23.75 -13.15
N SER A 91 17.42 24.96 -13.69
CA SER A 91 16.11 25.36 -14.21
C SER A 91 15.71 24.55 -15.45
N ALA A 92 16.66 24.26 -16.36
CA ALA A 92 16.53 23.41 -17.56
C ALA A 92 15.10 23.28 -18.13
N LEU A 93 14.45 24.43 -18.37
CA LEU A 93 13.01 24.51 -18.65
C LEU A 93 12.62 24.02 -20.06
N LYS A 94 13.57 23.98 -21.00
CA LYS A 94 13.36 23.48 -22.37
C LYS A 94 13.94 22.08 -22.53
N ARG A 95 13.31 21.26 -23.36
CA ARG A 95 13.79 19.92 -23.74
C ARG A 95 15.23 19.96 -24.27
N ALA A 96 15.54 20.92 -25.15
CA ALA A 96 16.89 21.10 -25.68
C ALA A 96 17.97 21.30 -24.60
N TYR A 97 17.64 21.93 -23.47
CA TYR A 97 18.59 22.11 -22.37
C TYR A 97 18.81 20.79 -21.61
N ARG A 98 17.74 20.02 -21.40
CA ARG A 98 17.82 18.70 -20.78
C ARG A 98 18.57 17.72 -21.67
N ASP A 99 18.35 17.77 -22.98
CA ASP A 99 19.10 16.99 -23.96
C ASP A 99 20.61 17.27 -23.86
N LEU A 100 21.04 18.54 -23.79
CA LEU A 100 22.46 18.89 -23.60
C LEU A 100 23.05 18.33 -22.30
N LEU A 101 22.28 18.42 -21.19
CA LEU A 101 22.73 17.95 -19.89
C LEU A 101 22.69 16.42 -19.74
N LEU A 102 21.81 15.73 -20.46
CA LEU A 102 21.62 14.28 -20.37
C LEU A 102 22.28 13.50 -21.51
N ALA A 103 22.66 14.14 -22.62
CA ALA A 103 23.33 13.49 -23.75
C ALA A 103 24.72 12.98 -23.32
N GLY A 104 25.06 11.76 -23.72
CA GLY A 104 26.30 11.09 -23.32
C GLY A 104 26.35 10.65 -21.85
N ARG A 105 25.26 10.80 -21.10
CA ARG A 105 25.16 10.47 -19.67
C ARG A 105 23.99 9.52 -19.41
N PRO A 106 24.07 8.26 -19.87
CA PRO A 106 22.97 7.29 -19.71
C PRO A 106 22.61 6.99 -18.25
N ASP A 107 23.57 7.18 -17.32
CA ASP A 107 23.37 7.01 -15.88
C ASP A 107 22.86 8.27 -15.16
N ALA A 108 22.46 9.30 -15.91
CA ALA A 108 21.87 10.52 -15.36
C ALA A 108 20.35 10.41 -15.24
N LEU A 109 19.86 10.68 -14.03
CA LEU A 109 18.45 10.63 -13.71
C LEU A 109 17.85 12.05 -13.72
N LEU A 110 16.76 12.22 -14.45
CA LEU A 110 15.98 13.45 -14.48
C LEU A 110 14.91 13.42 -13.38
N VAL A 111 14.97 14.36 -12.43
CA VAL A 111 13.93 14.57 -11.41
C VAL A 111 13.23 15.89 -11.72
N TYR A 112 11.92 15.84 -11.97
CA TYR A 112 11.11 17.03 -12.25
C TYR A 112 10.21 17.35 -11.08
N LEU A 113 10.41 18.54 -10.50
CA LEU A 113 9.60 19.08 -9.42
C LEU A 113 8.41 19.83 -10.01
N HIS A 114 7.26 19.16 -10.05
CA HIS A 114 6.02 19.70 -10.58
C HIS A 114 5.21 20.38 -9.48
N GLY A 115 4.61 21.52 -9.79
CA GLY A 115 3.74 22.24 -8.87
C GLY A 115 2.85 23.23 -9.61
N SER A 116 1.63 23.40 -9.11
CA SER A 116 0.65 24.31 -9.73
C SER A 116 1.13 25.76 -9.75
N ARG A 117 0.61 26.54 -10.69
CA ARG A 117 0.86 27.98 -10.81
C ARG A 117 0.59 28.70 -9.48
N GLU A 118 -0.50 28.34 -8.81
CA GLU A 118 -0.95 28.92 -7.55
C GLU A 118 0.06 28.63 -6.43
N LEU A 119 0.53 27.38 -6.34
CA LEU A 119 1.52 26.97 -5.36
C LEU A 119 2.86 27.68 -5.58
N LEU A 120 3.36 27.69 -6.81
CA LEU A 120 4.61 28.37 -7.16
C LEU A 120 4.55 29.87 -6.85
N LYS A 121 3.44 30.52 -7.20
CA LYS A 121 3.20 31.93 -6.89
C LYS A 121 3.20 32.18 -5.38
N SER A 122 2.45 31.39 -4.61
CA SER A 122 2.37 31.55 -3.15
C SER A 122 3.74 31.40 -2.47
N ARG A 123 4.57 30.46 -2.94
CA ARG A 123 5.93 30.24 -2.42
C ARG A 123 6.89 31.37 -2.75
N LEU A 124 6.78 31.97 -3.92
CA LEU A 124 7.58 33.12 -4.31
C LEU A 124 7.18 34.38 -3.51
N GLU A 125 5.88 34.59 -3.30
CA GLU A 125 5.37 35.72 -2.49
C GLU A 125 5.75 35.61 -1.01
N ALA A 126 5.80 34.38 -0.45
CA ALA A 126 6.18 34.15 0.94
C ALA A 126 7.70 34.32 1.21
N ARG A 127 8.55 34.42 0.16
CA ARG A 127 10.00 34.46 0.30
C ARG A 127 10.47 35.84 0.75
N ARG A 128 10.75 36.00 2.05
CA ARG A 128 11.36 37.24 2.60
C ARG A 128 12.80 37.40 2.09
N GLY A 129 13.09 38.52 1.40
CA GLY A 129 14.47 38.95 1.10
C GLY A 129 14.92 38.92 -0.36
N HIS A 130 14.13 38.36 -1.29
CA HIS A 130 14.37 38.50 -2.73
C HIS A 130 13.05 38.84 -3.42
N PHE A 131 12.91 40.07 -3.90
CA PHE A 131 11.76 40.48 -4.70
C PHE A 131 11.85 39.77 -6.05
N PHE A 132 11.21 38.60 -6.18
CA PHE A 132 11.08 37.87 -7.43
C PHE A 132 9.80 38.37 -8.10
N PRO A 133 9.84 39.17 -9.18
CA PRO A 133 8.64 39.76 -9.75
C PRO A 133 7.72 38.66 -10.28
N ALA A 134 6.40 38.77 -10.06
CA ALA A 134 5.40 37.85 -10.61
C ALA A 134 5.53 37.67 -12.15
N VAL A 135 6.01 38.71 -12.83
CA VAL A 135 6.33 38.73 -14.27
C VAL A 135 7.36 37.65 -14.67
N LEU A 136 8.27 37.27 -13.76
CA LEU A 136 9.29 36.25 -14.02
C LEU A 136 8.76 34.82 -13.86
N LEU A 137 7.67 34.61 -13.12
CA LEU A 137 6.99 33.31 -13.04
C LEU A 137 6.22 33.03 -14.34
N ASP A 138 5.49 34.03 -14.84
CA ASP A 138 4.74 33.92 -16.10
C ASP A 138 5.68 33.65 -17.29
N SER A 139 6.83 34.31 -17.33
CA SER A 139 7.82 34.06 -18.40
C SER A 139 8.45 32.67 -18.31
N GLN A 140 8.67 32.13 -17.11
CA GLN A 140 9.16 30.75 -16.94
C GLN A 140 8.11 29.70 -17.30
N LEU A 141 6.85 29.90 -16.93
CA LEU A 141 5.74 29.04 -17.32
C LEU A 141 5.55 29.05 -18.85
N ALA A 142 5.71 30.20 -19.50
CA ALA A 142 5.57 30.32 -20.96
C ALA A 142 6.67 29.61 -21.75
N VAL A 143 7.88 29.48 -21.19
CA VAL A 143 9.00 28.77 -21.83
C VAL A 143 9.17 27.32 -21.36
N LEU A 144 8.41 26.90 -20.34
CA LEU A 144 8.45 25.54 -19.82
C LEU A 144 7.96 24.58 -20.90
N GLN A 145 8.82 23.64 -21.23
CA GLN A 145 8.47 22.42 -21.96
C GLN A 145 8.55 21.30 -20.93
N GLU A 146 7.40 20.87 -20.43
CA GLU A 146 7.35 19.81 -19.42
C GLU A 146 8.06 18.55 -19.93
N PRO A 147 8.79 17.82 -19.07
CA PRO A 147 9.43 16.58 -19.47
C PRO A 147 8.43 15.55 -20.00
N GLU A 148 8.70 15.04 -21.21
CA GLU A 148 7.88 14.01 -21.84
C GLU A 148 8.29 12.60 -21.39
N PRO A 149 7.43 11.57 -21.52
CA PRO A 149 7.74 10.21 -21.06
C PRO A 149 9.03 9.60 -21.64
N ASP A 150 9.45 10.00 -22.85
CA ASP A 150 10.67 9.54 -23.50
C ASP A 150 11.96 10.16 -22.90
N GLU A 151 11.83 11.19 -22.07
CA GLU A 151 12.90 11.74 -21.25
C GLU A 151 13.07 10.98 -19.91
N HIS A 152 12.21 9.99 -19.66
CA HIS A 152 12.15 9.16 -18.45
C HIS A 152 12.24 9.97 -17.12
N PRO A 153 11.42 11.03 -16.94
CA PRO A 153 11.46 11.85 -15.74
C PRO A 153 10.88 11.12 -14.53
N LEU A 154 11.51 11.32 -13.36
CA LEU A 154 10.83 11.13 -12.07
C LEU A 154 10.08 12.42 -11.73
N VAL A 155 8.79 12.45 -12.02
CA VAL A 155 7.91 13.58 -11.69
C VAL A 155 7.46 13.48 -10.24
N VAL A 156 7.66 14.56 -9.49
CA VAL A 156 7.31 14.63 -8.06
C VAL A 156 6.53 15.92 -7.80
N GLU A 157 5.30 15.77 -7.33
CA GLU A 157 4.49 16.88 -6.82
C GLU A 157 5.18 17.51 -5.61
N ILE A 158 5.04 18.82 -5.48
CA ILE A 158 5.72 19.61 -4.44
C ILE A 158 4.76 20.27 -3.44
N ASP A 159 3.50 19.86 -3.35
CA ASP A 159 2.49 20.40 -2.41
C ASP A 159 2.75 20.06 -0.92
N GLN A 160 3.79 19.28 -0.65
CA GLN A 160 4.27 18.82 0.65
C GLN A 160 5.61 19.49 1.06
N PRO A 161 6.04 19.36 2.34
CA PRO A 161 7.32 19.89 2.80
C PRO A 161 8.53 19.29 2.05
N PRO A 162 9.67 20.02 1.92
CA PRO A 162 10.84 19.57 1.16
C PRO A 162 11.36 18.19 1.57
N GLU A 163 11.31 17.85 2.87
CA GLU A 163 11.74 16.56 3.39
C GLU A 163 10.91 15.39 2.85
N ALA A 164 9.60 15.60 2.65
CA ALA A 164 8.67 14.63 2.09
C ALA A 164 8.84 14.51 0.57
N VAL A 165 9.11 15.63 -0.13
CA VAL A 165 9.49 15.62 -1.56
C VAL A 165 10.76 14.77 -1.76
N VAL A 166 11.80 14.96 -0.93
CA VAL A 166 13.04 14.17 -1.02
C VAL A 166 12.77 12.68 -0.73
N THR A 167 11.87 12.37 0.21
CA THR A 167 11.48 10.97 0.47
C THR A 167 10.79 10.35 -0.74
N ALA A 168 9.90 11.10 -1.43
CA ALA A 168 9.26 10.66 -2.66
C ALA A 168 10.28 10.44 -3.79
N VAL A 169 11.20 11.37 -4.01
CA VAL A 169 12.30 11.23 -4.98
C VAL A 169 13.12 9.98 -4.70
N LEU A 170 13.58 9.76 -3.46
CA LEU A 170 14.34 8.57 -3.08
C LEU A 170 13.54 7.28 -3.29
N SER A 171 12.23 7.31 -3.07
CA SER A 171 11.35 6.16 -3.33
C SER A 171 11.27 5.83 -4.82
N LEU A 172 11.08 6.85 -5.66
CA LEU A 172 11.01 6.70 -7.11
C LEU A 172 12.37 6.31 -7.72
N MET A 173 13.49 6.84 -7.20
CA MET A 173 14.85 6.42 -7.59
C MET A 173 15.06 4.92 -7.43
N ARG A 174 14.49 4.34 -6.36
CA ARG A 174 14.52 2.89 -6.11
C ARG A 174 13.60 2.09 -7.05
N GLN A 175 12.59 2.73 -7.64
CA GLN A 175 11.63 2.09 -8.55
C GLN A 175 12.05 2.20 -10.03
N GLY A 176 12.70 3.30 -10.43
CA GLY A 176 13.08 3.58 -11.83
C GLY A 176 14.48 3.10 -12.25
N SER A 177 15.38 2.86 -11.29
CA SER A 177 16.63 2.15 -11.59
C SER A 177 16.30 0.67 -11.73
N GLY A 178 16.44 0.10 -12.94
CA GLY A 178 16.42 -1.34 -13.21
C GLY A 178 17.51 -2.14 -12.48
N LEU A 179 18.05 -1.61 -11.39
CA LEU A 179 18.63 -2.35 -10.30
C LEU A 179 17.56 -3.24 -9.66
N ILE A 180 17.53 -4.47 -10.16
CA ILE A 180 17.54 -5.65 -9.29
C ILE A 180 18.88 -5.66 -8.51
N GLY A 181 19.22 -4.56 -7.85
CA GLY A 181 20.00 -4.61 -6.63
C GLY A 181 19.03 -5.15 -5.60
N LYS A 182 19.38 -6.27 -4.96
CA LYS A 182 18.61 -6.81 -3.83
C LYS A 182 18.49 -5.71 -2.78
N THR A 183 17.47 -4.85 -2.87
CA THR A 183 16.89 -4.24 -1.68
C THR A 183 16.59 -5.44 -0.81
N PRO A 184 17.28 -5.60 0.34
CA PRO A 184 16.99 -6.73 1.20
C PRO A 184 15.48 -6.73 1.38
N PRO A 185 14.81 -7.87 1.15
CA PRO A 185 13.36 -7.91 1.28
C PRO A 185 13.02 -7.27 2.62
N GLY A 186 12.05 -6.35 2.60
CA GLY A 186 11.52 -5.80 3.84
C GLY A 186 11.05 -6.95 4.76
N PRO A 187 10.65 -6.65 6.00
CA PRO A 187 10.25 -7.68 6.96
C PRO A 187 9.15 -8.63 6.45
N THR A 188 8.42 -8.28 5.39
CA THR A 188 7.38 -9.10 4.76
C THR A 188 7.78 -9.79 3.46
N GLY A 189 9.08 -9.84 3.13
CA GLY A 189 9.55 -10.48 1.90
C GLY A 189 9.38 -9.59 0.67
N ARG A 190 9.14 -10.21 -0.49
CA ARG A 190 8.79 -9.51 -1.74
C ARG A 190 7.42 -8.82 -1.63
N SER A 191 7.19 -7.82 -2.47
CA SER A 191 5.91 -7.12 -2.62
C SER A 191 5.56 -7.01 -4.09
N TRP A 192 4.28 -7.11 -4.41
CA TRP A 192 3.75 -6.96 -5.76
C TRP A 192 2.60 -5.96 -5.76
N ARG A 193 2.60 -5.06 -6.74
CA ARG A 193 1.58 -4.03 -6.91
C ARG A 193 0.71 -4.32 -8.12
N LEU A 194 -0.61 -4.21 -7.95
CA LEU A 194 -1.62 -4.13 -9.00
C LEU A 194 -2.05 -2.69 -9.19
N VAL A 195 -2.28 -2.29 -10.43
CA VAL A 195 -2.81 -0.96 -10.79
C VAL A 195 -3.84 -1.13 -11.90
N ARG A 196 -5.02 -0.54 -11.74
CA ARG A 196 -6.06 -0.49 -12.76
C ARG A 196 -6.81 0.84 -12.68
N GLY A 197 -6.55 1.72 -13.64
CA GLY A 197 -7.04 3.10 -13.56
C GLY A 197 -6.55 3.77 -12.28
N GLU A 198 -7.48 4.28 -11.49
CA GLU A 198 -7.23 4.96 -10.21
C GLU A 198 -7.04 4.00 -9.03
N GLN A 199 -7.26 2.70 -9.24
CA GLN A 199 -7.15 1.69 -8.19
C GLN A 199 -5.73 1.14 -8.10
N SER A 200 -5.25 0.93 -6.88
CA SER A 200 -4.00 0.22 -6.62
C SER A 200 -4.11 -0.72 -5.42
N ALA A 201 -3.51 -1.90 -5.51
CA ALA A 201 -3.43 -2.86 -4.41
C ALA A 201 -2.01 -3.39 -4.26
N ASP A 202 -1.52 -3.51 -3.03
CA ASP A 202 -0.21 -4.09 -2.73
C ASP A 202 -0.37 -5.41 -1.97
N VAL A 203 0.27 -6.46 -2.46
CA VAL A 203 0.28 -7.80 -1.87
C VAL A 203 1.72 -8.17 -1.50
N VAL A 204 1.94 -8.71 -0.30
CA VAL A 204 3.27 -9.11 0.18
C VAL A 204 3.45 -10.63 0.23
N GLN A 205 4.71 -11.06 0.16
CA GLN A 205 5.11 -12.47 0.14
C GLN A 205 4.75 -13.19 1.44
N LEU A 206 4.99 -12.55 2.59
CA LEU A 206 4.69 -13.12 3.89
C LEU A 206 3.17 -13.22 4.09
N GLY A 207 2.68 -14.44 4.27
CA GLY A 207 1.26 -14.74 4.46
C GLY A 207 0.37 -14.46 3.24
N GLY A 208 0.97 -14.13 2.08
CA GLY A 208 0.22 -13.69 0.90
C GLY A 208 -0.66 -12.47 1.19
N ALA A 209 -0.27 -11.63 2.16
CA ALA A 209 -1.15 -10.66 2.79
C ALA A 209 -1.44 -9.46 1.87
N LEU A 210 -2.68 -8.97 1.92
CA LEU A 210 -3.09 -7.71 1.30
C LEU A 210 -2.62 -6.56 2.17
N ARG A 211 -1.51 -5.90 1.79
CA ARG A 211 -0.91 -4.82 2.59
C ARG A 211 -1.70 -3.54 2.48
N ASP A 212 -2.12 -3.18 1.28
CA ASP A 212 -2.76 -1.90 1.00
C ASP A 212 -3.73 -2.01 -0.18
N TYR A 213 -4.75 -1.16 -0.16
CA TYR A 213 -5.69 -0.94 -1.25
C TYR A 213 -6.14 0.51 -1.22
N ALA A 214 -6.00 1.21 -2.34
CA ALA A 214 -6.28 2.62 -2.48
C ALA A 214 -6.97 2.94 -3.80
N VAL A 215 -7.80 3.97 -3.81
CA VAL A 215 -8.41 4.56 -5.00
C VAL A 215 -8.15 6.06 -4.99
N ASN A 216 -7.70 6.62 -6.11
CA ASN A 216 -7.32 8.04 -6.21
C ASN A 216 -6.25 8.47 -5.18
N GLY A 217 -5.36 7.54 -4.82
CA GLY A 217 -4.37 7.74 -3.76
C GLY A 217 -4.94 7.78 -2.34
N GLY A 218 -6.26 7.71 -2.17
CA GLY A 218 -6.95 7.61 -0.88
C GLY A 218 -6.92 6.17 -0.35
N PRO A 219 -6.36 5.91 0.86
CA PRO A 219 -6.30 4.58 1.41
C PRO A 219 -7.70 4.10 1.83
N LEU A 220 -8.00 2.85 1.49
CA LEU A 220 -9.23 2.17 1.89
C LEU A 220 -8.95 1.10 2.96
N LEU A 221 -7.68 0.82 3.23
CA LEU A 221 -7.22 -0.05 4.31
C LEU A 221 -6.34 0.71 5.30
N ASP A 222 -6.46 0.39 6.60
CA ASP A 222 -5.41 0.64 7.60
C ASP A 222 -4.29 -0.38 7.38
N GLY A 223 -3.51 -0.14 6.32
CA GLY A 223 -2.41 -0.98 5.88
C GLY A 223 -1.15 -0.85 6.74
N PHE A 224 0.01 -1.11 6.13
CA PHE A 224 1.31 -0.93 6.77
C PHE A 224 2.39 -0.56 5.74
N SER A 225 3.47 0.05 6.23
CA SER A 225 4.60 0.45 5.36
C SER A 225 5.39 -0.76 4.87
N ALA A 226 6.12 -0.61 3.76
CA ALA A 226 6.99 -1.66 3.23
C ALA A 226 8.14 -2.05 4.19
N GLU A 227 8.43 -1.21 5.19
CA GLU A 227 9.51 -1.39 6.16
C GLU A 227 9.00 -1.95 7.51
N SER A 228 7.68 -2.08 7.67
CA SER A 228 7.04 -2.52 8.92
C SER A 228 6.76 -4.03 8.94
N THR A 229 6.90 -4.66 10.10
CA THR A 229 6.37 -6.01 10.33
C THR A 229 4.84 -5.98 10.35
N ILE A 230 4.22 -7.13 10.07
CA ILE A 230 2.76 -7.26 10.18
C ILE A 230 2.38 -7.34 11.67
N THR A 231 1.48 -6.48 12.10
CA THR A 231 0.89 -6.50 13.44
C THR A 231 -0.63 -6.61 13.33
N GLY A 232 -1.28 -7.19 14.35
CA GLY A 232 -2.74 -7.30 14.41
C GLY A 232 -3.40 -8.10 13.28
N GLY A 233 -2.66 -8.95 12.56
CA GLY A 233 -3.22 -9.76 11.48
C GLY A 233 -3.46 -9.03 10.15
N ARG A 234 -3.07 -7.75 10.02
CA ARG A 234 -3.36 -6.87 8.86
C ARG A 234 -3.21 -7.58 7.52
N GLY A 235 -4.33 -7.79 6.83
CA GLY A 235 -4.41 -8.33 5.48
C GLY A 235 -4.09 -9.83 5.34
N GLN A 236 -3.71 -10.51 6.43
CA GLN A 236 -3.25 -11.89 6.39
C GLN A 236 -4.41 -12.87 6.13
N LEU A 237 -4.09 -13.95 5.42
CA LEU A 237 -4.96 -15.10 5.23
C LEU A 237 -4.94 -16.00 6.48
N LEU A 238 -6.12 -16.42 6.92
CA LEU A 238 -6.33 -17.18 8.15
C LEU A 238 -6.64 -18.63 7.76
N VAL A 239 -5.61 -19.43 7.52
CA VAL A 239 -5.70 -20.79 6.96
C VAL A 239 -4.80 -21.74 7.75
N PRO A 240 -5.25 -22.94 8.18
CA PRO A 240 -6.50 -23.60 7.82
C PRO A 240 -7.64 -23.41 8.84
N TRP A 241 -7.63 -22.35 9.63
CA TRP A 241 -8.79 -21.90 10.38
C TRP A 241 -8.75 -20.37 10.58
N PRO A 242 -9.89 -19.69 10.48
CA PRO A 242 -10.02 -18.33 10.97
C PRO A 242 -10.23 -18.35 12.50
N ASN A 243 -9.91 -17.22 13.13
CA ASN A 243 -10.09 -17.00 14.56
C ASN A 243 -9.51 -18.14 15.43
N ARG A 244 -10.12 -18.45 16.58
CA ARG A 244 -9.54 -19.29 17.65
C ARG A 244 -9.86 -20.77 17.52
N VAL A 245 -8.97 -21.60 18.06
CA VAL A 245 -9.22 -22.99 18.49
C VAL A 245 -8.81 -23.10 19.96
N GLY A 246 -9.80 -23.35 20.82
CA GLY A 246 -9.65 -23.33 22.27
C GLY A 246 -8.66 -24.36 22.78
N GLY A 247 -7.64 -23.91 23.52
CA GLY A 247 -6.58 -24.80 24.02
C GLY A 247 -5.73 -25.43 22.92
N GLY A 248 -5.92 -25.05 21.65
CA GLY A 248 -5.32 -25.70 20.49
C GLY A 248 -5.70 -27.18 20.36
N ARG A 249 -6.71 -27.69 21.09
CA ARG A 249 -7.08 -29.11 21.10
C ARG A 249 -8.30 -29.33 20.23
N TYR A 250 -8.33 -30.38 19.44
CA TYR A 250 -9.52 -30.80 18.72
C TYR A 250 -9.49 -32.30 18.44
N ARG A 251 -10.65 -32.88 18.17
CA ARG A 251 -10.78 -34.30 17.80
C ARG A 251 -11.28 -34.40 16.38
N PHE A 252 -10.56 -35.14 15.54
CA PHE A 252 -10.92 -35.32 14.14
C PHE A 252 -10.61 -36.75 13.69
N GLU A 253 -11.57 -37.41 13.03
CA GLU A 253 -11.44 -38.81 12.58
C GLU A 253 -10.92 -39.74 13.70
N GLY A 254 -11.47 -39.59 14.91
CA GLY A 254 -11.09 -40.39 16.07
C GLY A 254 -9.73 -40.08 16.71
N ARG A 255 -8.98 -39.10 16.19
CA ARG A 255 -7.67 -38.68 16.71
C ARG A 255 -7.80 -37.41 17.55
N ASP A 256 -7.15 -37.39 18.70
CA ASP A 256 -6.97 -36.17 19.49
C ASP A 256 -5.71 -35.44 19.02
N LEU A 257 -5.86 -34.18 18.60
CA LEU A 257 -4.80 -33.38 17.98
C LEU A 257 -4.56 -32.10 18.80
N GLN A 258 -3.30 -31.65 18.83
CA GLN A 258 -2.84 -30.48 19.59
C GLN A 258 -2.06 -29.53 18.68
N LEU A 259 -2.67 -28.39 18.37
CA LEU A 259 -2.06 -27.24 17.69
C LEU A 259 -1.15 -26.47 18.64
N PRO A 260 -0.08 -25.83 18.13
CA PRO A 260 0.67 -24.83 18.88
C PRO A 260 -0.24 -23.68 19.34
N LEU A 261 -0.05 -23.21 20.58
CA LEU A 261 -0.75 -22.02 21.07
C LEU A 261 -0.03 -20.78 20.53
N THR A 262 -0.77 -19.95 19.79
CA THR A 262 -0.27 -18.71 19.19
C THR A 262 -0.90 -17.46 19.81
N GLU A 263 -1.96 -17.63 20.61
CA GLU A 263 -2.52 -16.64 21.52
C GLU A 263 -2.35 -17.16 22.95
N VAL A 264 -1.11 -17.08 23.46
CA VAL A 264 -0.70 -17.74 24.72
C VAL A 264 -1.50 -17.24 25.93
N GLU A 265 -1.73 -15.94 26.03
CA GLU A 265 -2.43 -15.30 27.16
C GLU A 265 -3.87 -15.82 27.32
N LYS A 266 -4.57 -16.08 26.21
CA LYS A 266 -5.93 -16.65 26.22
C LYS A 266 -5.93 -18.18 26.07
N GLY A 267 -4.75 -18.79 25.94
CA GLY A 267 -4.57 -20.23 25.78
C GLY A 267 -5.22 -20.79 24.52
N ASN A 268 -5.09 -20.11 23.38
CA ASN A 268 -5.70 -20.54 22.11
C ASN A 268 -4.66 -20.68 20.98
N ALA A 269 -5.00 -21.49 19.98
CA ALA A 269 -4.37 -21.42 18.66
C ALA A 269 -5.21 -20.48 17.79
N ILE A 270 -4.62 -19.43 17.21
CA ILE A 270 -5.37 -18.40 16.51
C ILE A 270 -4.89 -18.19 15.06
N HIS A 271 -5.85 -18.10 14.14
CA HIS A 271 -5.71 -17.70 12.75
C HIS A 271 -4.79 -18.58 11.89
N GLY A 272 -4.87 -19.89 12.08
CA GLY A 272 -4.21 -20.83 11.19
C GLY A 272 -2.67 -20.85 11.27
N LEU A 273 -2.08 -21.42 10.23
CA LEU A 273 -0.67 -21.78 10.14
C LEU A 273 0.07 -21.02 9.01
N LEU A 274 -0.67 -20.39 8.09
CA LEU A 274 -0.08 -19.78 6.88
C LEU A 274 0.25 -18.29 6.98
N ARG A 275 -0.11 -17.61 8.08
CA ARG A 275 0.12 -16.16 8.26
C ARG A 275 1.59 -15.76 8.19
N TRP A 276 2.47 -16.66 8.62
CA TRP A 276 3.92 -16.43 8.72
C TRP A 276 4.72 -17.28 7.72
N THR A 277 4.04 -17.85 6.72
CA THR A 277 4.65 -18.65 5.66
C THR A 277 4.90 -17.77 4.44
N LEU A 278 5.96 -18.04 3.68
CA LEU A 278 6.19 -17.37 2.40
C LEU A 278 5.27 -17.96 1.32
N TRP A 279 4.68 -17.07 0.54
CA TRP A 279 3.90 -17.40 -0.64
C TRP A 279 4.69 -17.07 -1.90
N GLU A 280 4.52 -17.88 -2.93
CA GLU A 280 5.19 -17.70 -4.22
C GLU A 280 4.24 -17.04 -5.22
N LEU A 281 4.75 -16.13 -6.04
CA LEU A 281 4.00 -15.60 -7.17
C LEU A 281 3.91 -16.68 -8.25
N LEU A 282 2.71 -17.17 -8.52
CA LEU A 282 2.45 -18.20 -9.52
C LEU A 282 2.12 -17.59 -10.88
N ALA A 283 1.35 -16.50 -10.90
CA ALA A 283 0.97 -15.80 -12.12
C ALA A 283 0.69 -14.33 -11.85
N ARG A 284 0.88 -13.51 -12.88
CA ARG A 284 0.56 -12.08 -12.88
C ARG A 284 0.01 -11.68 -14.25
N THR A 285 -1.08 -10.92 -14.23
CA THR A 285 -1.60 -10.15 -15.35
C THR A 285 -1.59 -8.66 -14.98
N ASP A 286 -2.07 -7.80 -15.87
CA ASP A 286 -2.19 -6.37 -15.60
C ASP A 286 -3.14 -6.07 -14.43
N ASP A 287 -4.19 -6.89 -14.30
CA ASP A 287 -5.28 -6.69 -13.34
C ASP A 287 -5.33 -7.73 -12.21
N ALA A 288 -4.49 -8.77 -12.22
CA ALA A 288 -4.52 -9.82 -11.20
C ALA A 288 -3.16 -10.39 -10.80
N LEU A 289 -3.07 -10.82 -9.54
CA LEU A 289 -1.96 -11.57 -8.95
C LEU A 289 -2.48 -12.89 -8.41
N MET A 290 -1.80 -13.99 -8.76
CA MET A 290 -2.04 -15.30 -8.17
C MET A 290 -0.81 -15.69 -7.35
N LEU A 291 -1.00 -15.90 -6.04
CA LEU A 291 0.01 -16.42 -5.14
C LEU A 291 -0.36 -17.84 -4.70
N GLY A 292 0.63 -18.65 -4.35
CA GLY A 292 0.42 -19.98 -3.82
C GLY A 292 1.41 -20.39 -2.75
N THR A 293 1.01 -21.33 -1.90
CA THR A 293 1.86 -21.98 -0.91
C THR A 293 1.34 -23.38 -0.59
N THR A 294 2.21 -24.24 -0.08
CA THR A 294 1.85 -25.58 0.38
C THR A 294 1.86 -25.61 1.90
N LEU A 295 0.72 -25.93 2.50
CA LEU A 295 0.64 -26.26 3.92
C LEU A 295 1.05 -27.72 4.10
N CYS A 296 2.31 -27.93 4.48
CA CYS A 296 2.80 -29.26 4.83
C CYS A 296 2.23 -29.75 6.17
N PRO A 297 2.05 -31.08 6.35
CA PRO A 297 1.74 -31.68 7.65
C PRO A 297 2.71 -31.18 8.72
N GLN A 298 2.17 -30.74 9.86
CA GLN A 298 2.96 -30.21 10.96
C GLN A 298 2.28 -30.52 12.32
N PRO A 299 2.94 -30.28 13.46
CA PRO A 299 2.38 -30.61 14.77
C PRO A 299 0.95 -30.09 14.96
N GLY A 300 0.04 -31.01 15.31
CA GLY A 300 -1.38 -30.69 15.51
C GLY A 300 -2.22 -30.60 14.24
N TYR A 301 -1.62 -30.55 13.05
CA TYR A 301 -2.35 -30.52 11.78
C TYR A 301 -1.64 -31.39 10.73
N PRO A 302 -1.89 -32.72 10.73
CA PRO A 302 -1.18 -33.68 9.88
C PRO A 302 -1.73 -33.78 8.44
N PHE A 303 -2.24 -32.69 7.88
CA PHE A 303 -2.88 -32.68 6.56
C PHE A 303 -2.11 -31.81 5.57
N LEU A 304 -2.10 -32.22 4.30
CA LEU A 304 -1.41 -31.54 3.21
C LEU A 304 -2.40 -30.76 2.35
N LEU A 305 -2.24 -29.43 2.27
CA LEU A 305 -3.07 -28.57 1.42
C LEU A 305 -2.20 -27.76 0.44
N ASP A 306 -2.63 -27.68 -0.83
CA ASP A 306 -2.19 -26.64 -1.77
C ASP A 306 -3.15 -25.45 -1.64
N VAL A 307 -2.63 -24.26 -1.35
CA VAL A 307 -3.46 -23.07 -1.14
C VAL A 307 -3.03 -21.97 -2.10
N ARG A 308 -4.00 -21.39 -2.80
CA ARG A 308 -3.79 -20.31 -3.75
C ARG A 308 -4.72 -19.14 -3.44
N VAL A 309 -4.23 -17.92 -3.64
CA VAL A 309 -5.02 -16.70 -3.53
C VAL A 309 -4.87 -15.89 -4.81
N GLU A 310 -6.01 -15.51 -5.39
CA GLU A 310 -6.07 -14.50 -6.46
C GLU A 310 -6.52 -13.17 -5.87
N TYR A 311 -5.77 -12.11 -6.15
CA TYR A 311 -6.19 -10.73 -5.99
C TYR A 311 -6.43 -10.14 -7.37
N ARG A 312 -7.60 -9.54 -7.62
CA ARG A 312 -7.98 -9.00 -8.93
C ARG A 312 -8.63 -7.63 -8.81
N LEU A 313 -8.14 -6.64 -9.55
CA LEU A 313 -8.78 -5.34 -9.70
C LEU A 313 -9.82 -5.40 -10.84
N GLY A 314 -11.08 -5.24 -10.49
CA GLY A 314 -12.20 -5.11 -11.43
C GLY A 314 -12.62 -3.64 -11.61
N PRO A 315 -13.67 -3.38 -12.42
CA PRO A 315 -14.28 -2.05 -12.52
C PRO A 315 -14.81 -1.55 -11.18
N ASP A 316 -15.41 -2.44 -10.40
CA ASP A 316 -16.15 -2.08 -9.18
C ASP A 316 -15.33 -2.29 -7.89
N GLY A 317 -14.03 -2.58 -8.00
CA GLY A 317 -13.12 -2.69 -6.88
C GLY A 317 -12.23 -3.94 -6.89
N LEU A 318 -11.72 -4.32 -5.72
CA LEU A 318 -10.81 -5.45 -5.50
C LEU A 318 -11.60 -6.72 -5.17
N GLY A 319 -11.42 -7.78 -5.97
CA GLY A 319 -11.89 -9.13 -5.66
C GLY A 319 -10.77 -10.02 -5.14
N VAL A 320 -11.11 -10.90 -4.19
CA VAL A 320 -10.19 -11.89 -3.63
C VAL A 320 -10.81 -13.28 -3.70
N SER A 321 -10.05 -14.26 -4.19
CA SER A 321 -10.47 -15.65 -4.29
C SER A 321 -9.40 -16.58 -3.72
N VAL A 322 -9.70 -17.25 -2.62
CA VAL A 322 -8.83 -18.26 -2.00
C VAL A 322 -9.32 -19.65 -2.40
N ARG A 323 -8.41 -20.49 -2.89
CA ARG A 323 -8.65 -21.89 -3.23
C ARG A 323 -7.75 -22.76 -2.38
N ALA A 324 -8.32 -23.74 -1.69
CA ALA A 324 -7.56 -24.74 -0.95
C ALA A 324 -7.93 -26.12 -1.45
N THR A 325 -6.91 -26.87 -1.87
CA THR A 325 -7.05 -28.23 -2.37
C THR A 325 -6.36 -29.18 -1.41
N ASN A 326 -7.07 -30.21 -0.96
CA ASN A 326 -6.42 -31.30 -0.23
C ASN A 326 -5.64 -32.18 -1.20
N THR A 327 -4.32 -32.05 -1.18
CA THR A 327 -3.40 -32.86 -2.01
C THR A 327 -2.81 -34.05 -1.25
N GLY A 328 -3.25 -34.25 -0.02
CA GLY A 328 -2.94 -35.43 0.79
C GLY A 328 -3.83 -36.63 0.48
N THR A 329 -3.73 -37.65 1.34
CA THR A 329 -4.40 -38.95 1.17
C THR A 329 -5.56 -39.19 2.12
N GLU A 330 -5.78 -38.30 3.09
CA GLU A 330 -6.85 -38.40 4.10
C GLU A 330 -7.74 -37.16 4.06
N PRO A 331 -9.02 -37.22 4.50
CA PRO A 331 -9.86 -36.04 4.67
C PRO A 331 -9.22 -35.01 5.61
N ALA A 332 -9.31 -33.72 5.28
CA ALA A 332 -8.68 -32.64 6.04
C ALA A 332 -9.73 -31.65 6.58
N PRO A 333 -9.74 -31.33 7.90
CA PRO A 333 -10.58 -30.27 8.45
C PRO A 333 -10.02 -28.91 8.03
N TYR A 334 -10.90 -27.98 7.63
CA TYR A 334 -10.52 -26.73 6.99
C TYR A 334 -11.51 -25.61 7.33
N GLY A 335 -10.95 -24.42 7.53
CA GLY A 335 -11.62 -23.15 7.51
C GLY A 335 -10.69 -22.08 6.92
N VAL A 336 -11.28 -20.99 6.46
CA VAL A 336 -10.54 -19.85 5.92
C VAL A 336 -11.19 -18.53 6.28
N GLY A 337 -10.37 -17.52 6.50
CA GLY A 337 -10.80 -16.13 6.48
C GLY A 337 -9.67 -15.21 6.04
N GLN A 338 -9.92 -13.92 6.05
CA GLN A 338 -8.90 -12.91 5.79
C GLN A 338 -9.15 -11.67 6.64
N HIS A 339 -8.10 -10.99 7.05
CA HIS A 339 -8.16 -9.98 8.11
C HIS A 339 -7.81 -8.55 7.63
N PRO A 340 -8.53 -7.98 6.63
CA PRO A 340 -8.33 -6.59 6.23
C PRO A 340 -8.86 -5.64 7.31
N TYR A 341 -8.17 -4.51 7.51
CA TYR A 341 -8.67 -3.40 8.32
C TYR A 341 -9.16 -2.30 7.38
N LEU A 342 -10.46 -2.04 7.36
CA LEU A 342 -11.05 -1.01 6.53
C LEU A 342 -10.87 0.37 7.17
N THR A 343 -10.68 1.38 6.32
CA THR A 343 -10.74 2.78 6.72
C THR A 343 -11.51 3.59 5.67
N VAL A 344 -12.10 4.69 6.13
CA VAL A 344 -12.83 5.67 5.29
C VAL A 344 -12.24 7.08 5.43
N GLY A 345 -11.00 7.16 5.94
CA GLY A 345 -10.27 8.40 6.17
C GLY A 345 -10.74 9.20 7.39
N THR A 346 -11.36 8.54 8.37
CA THR A 346 -11.60 9.08 9.71
C THR A 346 -10.35 8.91 10.57
N ASP A 347 -10.09 9.82 11.52
CA ASP A 347 -8.97 9.68 12.47
C ASP A 347 -9.13 8.42 13.34
N LEU A 348 -10.34 8.20 13.86
CA LEU A 348 -10.77 7.03 14.62
C LEU A 348 -12.09 6.49 14.09
N VAL A 349 -12.32 5.19 14.28
CA VAL A 349 -13.52 4.48 13.79
C VAL A 349 -14.82 4.92 14.49
N ASP A 350 -14.74 5.61 15.62
CA ASP A 350 -15.87 6.04 16.45
C ASP A 350 -16.94 6.80 15.64
N SER A 351 -16.50 7.66 14.73
CA SER A 351 -17.39 8.46 13.86
C SER A 351 -17.78 7.74 12.57
N ALA A 352 -17.11 6.64 12.21
CA ALA A 352 -17.44 5.88 11.02
C ALA A 352 -18.80 5.19 11.20
N VAL A 353 -19.58 5.16 10.13
CA VAL A 353 -20.93 4.58 10.12
C VAL A 353 -20.84 3.16 9.59
N LEU A 354 -21.22 2.20 10.42
CA LEU A 354 -21.15 0.77 10.12
C LEU A 354 -22.54 0.22 9.82
N THR A 355 -22.62 -0.68 8.83
CA THR A 355 -23.77 -1.56 8.60
C THR A 355 -23.27 -2.99 8.50
N VAL A 356 -23.88 -3.90 9.26
CA VAL A 356 -23.61 -5.34 9.22
C VAL A 356 -24.94 -6.07 8.99
N PRO A 357 -25.11 -6.78 7.85
CA PRO A 357 -26.37 -7.40 7.49
C PRO A 357 -26.51 -8.75 8.19
N ALA A 358 -26.50 -8.76 9.53
CA ALA A 358 -26.48 -9.96 10.34
C ALA A 358 -27.62 -9.96 11.36
N ARG A 359 -28.29 -11.09 11.52
CA ARG A 359 -29.39 -11.23 12.49
C ARG A 359 -28.95 -11.75 13.85
N SER A 360 -27.75 -12.32 13.92
CA SER A 360 -27.23 -12.95 15.14
C SER A 360 -25.78 -12.58 15.39
N LEU A 361 -25.42 -12.59 16.68
CA LEU A 361 -24.07 -12.42 17.20
C LEU A 361 -23.66 -13.72 17.92
N LEU A 362 -22.42 -14.14 17.74
CA LEU A 362 -21.81 -15.21 18.52
C LEU A 362 -21.19 -14.62 19.79
N ARG A 363 -21.79 -14.91 20.95
CA ARG A 363 -21.22 -14.53 22.24
C ARG A 363 -19.98 -15.33 22.54
N THR A 364 -19.02 -14.67 23.16
CA THR A 364 -17.75 -15.28 23.56
C THR A 364 -17.49 -15.13 25.05
N ASP A 365 -16.69 -16.04 25.59
CA ASP A 365 -16.10 -15.90 26.93
C ASP A 365 -14.88 -14.95 26.90
N ASP A 366 -14.23 -14.74 28.06
CA ASP A 366 -13.05 -13.88 28.18
C ASP A 366 -11.85 -14.37 27.34
N ARG A 367 -11.86 -15.65 26.94
CA ARG A 367 -10.85 -16.23 26.05
C ARG A 367 -11.20 -16.03 24.57
N GLY A 368 -12.34 -15.44 24.24
CA GLY A 368 -12.83 -15.28 22.88
C GLY A 368 -13.40 -16.55 22.28
N LEU A 369 -13.77 -17.55 23.09
CA LEU A 369 -14.37 -18.81 22.64
C LEU A 369 -15.90 -18.72 22.67
N PRO A 370 -16.60 -19.33 21.70
CA PRO A 370 -18.04 -19.19 21.57
C PRO A 370 -18.81 -19.86 22.71
N LEU A 371 -19.78 -19.13 23.27
CA LEU A 371 -20.73 -19.60 24.28
C LEU A 371 -22.10 -19.96 23.69
N GLY A 372 -22.47 -19.29 22.58
CA GLY A 372 -23.76 -19.46 21.94
C GLY A 372 -24.09 -18.29 21.01
N GLN A 373 -25.13 -18.45 20.20
CA GLN A 373 -25.64 -17.39 19.33
C GLN A 373 -26.80 -16.67 19.99
N GLU A 374 -26.86 -15.35 19.84
CA GLU A 374 -27.98 -14.51 20.29
C GLU A 374 -28.45 -13.58 19.17
N PRO A 375 -29.76 -13.25 19.09
CA PRO A 375 -30.24 -12.24 18.16
C PRO A 375 -29.62 -10.88 18.43
N VAL A 376 -29.35 -10.10 17.37
CA VAL A 376 -28.86 -8.71 17.54
C VAL A 376 -29.99 -7.73 17.87
N ASP A 377 -31.24 -8.09 17.57
CA ASP A 377 -32.42 -7.22 17.71
C ASP A 377 -32.55 -6.62 19.13
N GLY A 378 -32.64 -5.29 19.20
CA GLY A 378 -32.73 -4.57 20.48
C GLY A 378 -31.42 -4.52 21.28
N THR A 379 -30.30 -5.01 20.75
CA THR A 379 -28.97 -4.94 21.39
C THR A 379 -28.11 -3.81 20.80
N PRO A 380 -27.05 -3.36 21.50
CA PRO A 380 -26.08 -2.42 20.93
C PRO A 380 -25.33 -2.94 19.70
N TYR A 381 -25.38 -4.25 19.43
CA TYR A 381 -24.74 -4.91 18.30
C TYR A 381 -25.64 -4.95 17.05
N ASP A 382 -26.84 -4.35 17.09
CA ASP A 382 -27.70 -4.25 15.92
C ASP A 382 -27.20 -3.20 14.93
N PHE A 383 -26.34 -3.64 14.02
CA PHE A 383 -25.84 -2.86 12.89
C PHE A 383 -26.60 -3.14 11.59
N ARG A 384 -27.79 -3.76 11.64
CA ARG A 384 -28.60 -4.00 10.41
C ARG A 384 -29.05 -2.68 9.78
N THR A 385 -29.15 -1.63 10.57
CA THR A 385 -29.33 -0.24 10.12
C THR A 385 -28.04 0.53 10.33
N ALA A 386 -27.68 1.36 9.35
CA ALA A 386 -26.49 2.20 9.39
C ALA A 386 -26.47 3.10 10.63
N ARG A 387 -25.39 3.02 11.41
CA ARG A 387 -25.18 3.88 12.60
C ARG A 387 -23.69 4.08 12.90
N PRO A 388 -23.31 5.17 13.59
CA PRO A 388 -21.95 5.32 14.10
C PRO A 388 -21.55 4.16 15.01
N ILE A 389 -20.28 3.77 14.94
CA ILE A 389 -19.70 2.77 15.84
C ILE A 389 -19.70 3.29 17.28
N GLY A 390 -19.36 4.56 17.48
CA GLY A 390 -19.26 5.18 18.80
C GLY A 390 -18.15 4.55 19.64
N ASP A 391 -18.34 4.52 20.95
CA ASP A 391 -17.43 3.93 21.94
C ASP A 391 -17.54 2.39 22.06
N LEU A 392 -18.43 1.78 21.28
CA LEU A 392 -18.65 0.34 21.30
C LEU A 392 -17.36 -0.39 20.89
N ARG A 393 -17.00 -1.39 21.71
CA ARG A 393 -15.89 -2.29 21.45
C ARG A 393 -16.43 -3.54 20.78
N LEU A 394 -16.02 -3.74 19.54
CA LEU A 394 -16.32 -4.93 18.76
C LEU A 394 -15.07 -5.80 18.72
N ASP A 395 -15.23 -7.05 19.10
CA ASP A 395 -14.38 -8.20 18.75
C ASP A 395 -15.34 -9.38 18.61
N SER A 396 -16.22 -9.25 17.62
CA SER A 396 -17.51 -9.93 17.59
C SER A 396 -17.75 -10.64 16.26
N ALA A 397 -18.08 -11.94 16.31
CA ALA A 397 -18.46 -12.73 15.14
C ALA A 397 -19.98 -12.62 14.91
N PHE A 398 -20.38 -12.13 13.74
CA PHE A 398 -21.76 -12.01 13.31
C PHE A 398 -22.15 -13.15 12.36
N THR A 399 -23.34 -13.72 12.57
CA THR A 399 -23.90 -14.85 11.82
C THR A 399 -25.31 -14.54 11.32
N GLY A 400 -25.91 -15.47 10.55
CA GLY A 400 -27.25 -15.28 10.01
C GLY A 400 -27.31 -14.10 9.03
N LEU A 401 -26.33 -14.06 8.10
CA LEU A 401 -26.15 -12.96 7.17
C LEU A 401 -27.31 -12.88 6.16
N ASP A 402 -27.87 -11.69 6.00
CA ASP A 402 -28.79 -11.36 4.90
C ASP A 402 -27.98 -11.23 3.61
N ARG A 403 -28.39 -12.00 2.59
CA ARG A 403 -27.72 -12.06 1.29
C ARG A 403 -28.64 -11.48 0.21
N ASP A 404 -28.01 -10.77 -0.72
CA ASP A 404 -28.66 -10.27 -1.94
C ASP A 404 -28.95 -11.43 -2.93
N PRO A 405 -29.64 -11.15 -4.05
CA PRO A 405 -29.94 -12.16 -5.07
C PRO A 405 -28.70 -12.81 -5.72
N ASP A 406 -27.55 -12.13 -5.70
CA ASP A 406 -26.27 -12.67 -6.18
C ASP A 406 -25.56 -13.53 -5.12
N GLY A 407 -26.22 -13.74 -3.97
CA GLY A 407 -25.74 -14.54 -2.86
C GLY A 407 -24.67 -13.84 -2.02
N ARG A 408 -24.50 -12.53 -2.13
CA ARG A 408 -23.52 -11.75 -1.36
C ARG A 408 -24.16 -11.11 -0.14
N ALA A 409 -23.46 -11.13 0.99
CA ALA A 409 -23.76 -10.25 2.12
C ALA A 409 -22.81 -9.05 2.08
N ILE A 410 -23.27 -7.84 2.41
CA ILE A 410 -22.46 -6.61 2.29
C ILE A 410 -22.32 -5.94 3.65
N VAL A 411 -21.10 -5.95 4.19
CA VAL A 411 -20.74 -5.09 5.34
C VAL A 411 -20.27 -3.75 4.80
N ARG A 412 -20.86 -2.66 5.26
CA ARG A 412 -20.55 -1.31 4.78
C ARG A 412 -19.91 -0.48 5.88
N LEU A 413 -18.78 0.15 5.56
CA LEU A 413 -18.18 1.21 6.35
C LEU A 413 -18.27 2.52 5.58
N ALA A 414 -18.95 3.51 6.13
CA ALA A 414 -19.16 4.81 5.51
C ALA A 414 -18.49 5.92 6.32
N HIS A 415 -17.94 6.91 5.62
CA HIS A 415 -17.50 8.15 6.24
C HIS A 415 -18.72 8.91 6.79
N PRO A 416 -18.63 9.60 7.94
CA PRO A 416 -19.76 10.34 8.53
C PRO A 416 -20.37 11.42 7.62
N SER A 417 -19.65 11.88 6.59
CA SER A 417 -20.22 12.80 5.58
C SER A 417 -21.29 12.14 4.71
N GLY A 418 -21.34 10.80 4.64
CA GLY A 418 -22.22 10.06 3.73
C GLY A 418 -21.79 10.09 2.26
N LEU A 419 -20.71 10.81 1.93
CA LEU A 419 -20.27 11.00 0.54
C LEU A 419 -19.29 9.93 0.05
N ARG A 420 -18.71 9.14 0.95
CA ARG A 420 -17.76 8.08 0.59
C ARG A 420 -17.80 6.91 1.54
N GLY A 421 -17.40 5.75 1.07
CA GLY A 421 -17.23 4.57 1.90
C GLY A 421 -16.74 3.36 1.12
N ILE A 422 -16.77 2.23 1.81
CA ILE A 422 -16.31 0.96 1.28
C ILE A 422 -17.24 -0.17 1.72
N ASP A 423 -17.60 -0.99 0.75
CA ASP A 423 -18.37 -2.20 0.94
C ASP A 423 -17.46 -3.41 0.91
N LEU A 424 -17.45 -4.21 1.97
CA LEU A 424 -16.90 -5.55 1.96
C LEU A 424 -18.02 -6.54 1.67
N TRP A 425 -17.97 -7.14 0.49
CA TRP A 425 -18.92 -8.18 0.11
C TRP A 425 -18.38 -9.57 0.45
N LEU A 426 -19.24 -10.39 1.02
CA LEU A 426 -19.00 -11.78 1.41
C LEU A 426 -19.70 -12.71 0.41
N GLY A 427 -18.94 -13.37 -0.46
CA GLY A 427 -19.45 -14.22 -1.54
C GLY A 427 -19.42 -15.72 -1.24
N GLU A 428 -19.12 -16.52 -2.27
CA GLU A 428 -18.97 -17.98 -2.20
C GLU A 428 -18.06 -18.43 -1.04
N GLY A 429 -18.47 -19.45 -0.30
CA GLY A 429 -17.66 -20.04 0.78
C GLY A 429 -17.62 -19.24 2.08
N THR A 430 -18.25 -18.06 2.15
CA THR A 430 -18.37 -17.27 3.38
C THR A 430 -19.59 -17.71 4.20
N ARG A 431 -19.48 -17.71 5.54
CA ARG A 431 -20.57 -18.11 6.46
C ARG A 431 -20.84 -17.08 7.56
N CYS A 432 -19.81 -16.39 8.03
CA CYS A 432 -19.90 -15.40 9.09
C CYS A 432 -18.86 -14.29 8.86
N VAL A 433 -18.98 -13.21 9.63
CA VAL A 433 -18.05 -12.08 9.59
C VAL A 433 -17.58 -11.70 10.98
N GLN A 434 -16.28 -11.58 11.20
CA GLN A 434 -15.74 -10.98 12.42
C GLN A 434 -15.67 -9.46 12.22
N VAL A 435 -16.15 -8.68 13.18
CA VAL A 435 -15.93 -7.24 13.21
C VAL A 435 -15.10 -6.90 14.44
N TYR A 436 -13.95 -6.29 14.23
CA TYR A 436 -13.00 -5.92 15.28
C TYR A 436 -12.60 -4.46 15.16
N THR A 437 -12.89 -3.66 16.19
CA THR A 437 -12.64 -2.20 16.20
C THR A 437 -11.21 -1.82 16.60
N GLY A 438 -10.28 -2.77 16.71
CA GLY A 438 -8.88 -2.43 16.97
C GLY A 438 -8.58 -2.03 18.42
N ASP A 439 -9.48 -2.30 19.37
CA ASP A 439 -9.36 -1.80 20.76
C ASP A 439 -8.14 -2.32 21.53
N THR A 440 -7.63 -3.51 21.18
CA THR A 440 -6.46 -4.12 21.81
C THR A 440 -5.16 -3.87 21.06
N LEU A 441 -5.18 -3.11 19.95
CA LEU A 441 -4.00 -2.73 19.17
C LEU A 441 -3.20 -1.60 19.85
N ALA A 442 -2.80 -1.80 21.10
CA ALA A 442 -2.08 -0.80 21.89
C ALA A 442 -0.55 -0.91 21.74
N GLU A 443 -0.02 -2.07 21.37
CA GLU A 443 1.42 -2.32 21.24
C GLU A 443 1.70 -3.21 20.02
N PRO A 444 2.82 -3.02 19.30
CA PRO A 444 3.86 -2.00 19.49
C PRO A 444 3.51 -0.62 18.92
N GLU A 445 2.33 -0.47 18.31
CA GLU A 445 1.90 0.72 17.56
C GLU A 445 0.61 1.29 18.22
N PRO A 446 0.70 1.99 19.37
CA PRO A 446 -0.47 2.50 20.11
C PRO A 446 -1.36 3.43 19.30
N GLU A 447 -0.78 4.14 18.33
CA GLU A 447 -1.49 4.98 17.40
C GLU A 447 -2.52 4.21 16.57
N ARG A 448 -2.34 2.90 16.35
CA ARG A 448 -3.25 2.06 15.56
C ARG A 448 -4.55 1.74 16.26
N ARG A 449 -4.62 1.91 17.58
CA ARG A 449 -5.81 1.64 18.35
C ARG A 449 -7.00 2.37 17.73
N ARG A 450 -7.98 1.62 17.27
CA ARG A 450 -9.24 2.14 16.68
C ARG A 450 -9.06 3.03 15.45
N ARG A 451 -7.98 2.90 14.66
CA ARG A 451 -7.82 3.64 13.37
C ARG A 451 -8.57 3.00 12.20
N GLY A 452 -8.74 1.69 12.23
CA GLY A 452 -9.45 0.93 11.22
C GLY A 452 -10.31 -0.16 11.84
N VAL A 453 -11.31 -0.61 11.10
CA VAL A 453 -12.20 -1.70 11.52
C VAL A 453 -11.79 -2.96 10.77
N ALA A 454 -11.36 -4.00 11.47
CA ALA A 454 -11.19 -5.29 10.86
C ALA A 454 -12.57 -5.88 10.53
N VAL A 455 -12.78 -6.22 9.26
CA VAL A 455 -13.98 -6.89 8.78
C VAL A 455 -13.53 -8.18 8.10
N GLU A 456 -13.63 -9.28 8.83
CA GLU A 456 -13.04 -10.55 8.41
C GLU A 456 -14.13 -11.46 7.87
N ALA A 457 -14.20 -11.63 6.56
CA ALA A 457 -14.99 -12.70 5.98
C ALA A 457 -14.42 -14.06 6.46
N MET A 458 -15.29 -14.96 6.92
CA MET A 458 -14.88 -16.27 7.43
C MET A 458 -15.78 -17.39 6.90
N SER A 459 -15.19 -18.54 6.58
CA SER A 459 -15.92 -19.73 6.11
C SER A 459 -16.53 -20.55 7.25
N CYS A 460 -16.11 -20.31 8.49
CA CYS A 460 -16.63 -20.96 9.68
C CYS A 460 -16.43 -20.05 10.90
N PRO A 461 -17.24 -20.20 11.96
CA PRO A 461 -17.11 -19.40 13.17
C PRO A 461 -15.84 -19.77 13.97
N PRO A 462 -15.46 -18.93 14.96
CA PRO A 462 -14.46 -19.29 15.95
C PRO A 462 -14.72 -20.66 16.57
N ASP A 463 -13.65 -21.40 16.86
CA ASP A 463 -13.65 -22.72 17.49
C ASP A 463 -14.33 -23.84 16.66
N ALA A 464 -14.54 -23.64 15.35
CA ALA A 464 -15.14 -24.63 14.45
C ALA A 464 -14.42 -25.99 14.46
N PHE A 465 -13.11 -26.02 14.67
CA PHE A 465 -12.35 -27.28 14.77
C PHE A 465 -12.78 -28.15 15.97
N ARG A 466 -13.20 -27.52 17.07
CA ARG A 466 -13.70 -28.21 18.27
C ARG A 466 -15.19 -28.49 18.20
N THR A 467 -15.95 -27.51 17.72
CA THR A 467 -17.41 -27.57 17.73
C THR A 467 -17.99 -28.31 16.53
N GLY A 468 -17.23 -28.41 15.43
CA GLY A 468 -17.70 -28.92 14.13
C GLY A 468 -18.62 -27.94 13.37
N THR A 469 -18.95 -26.78 13.96
CA THR A 469 -19.90 -25.82 13.38
C THR A 469 -19.34 -25.24 12.09
N ASP A 470 -20.03 -25.46 10.97
CA ASP A 470 -19.66 -25.02 9.62
C ASP A 470 -18.21 -25.37 9.20
N LEU A 471 -17.58 -26.34 9.87
CA LEU A 471 -16.24 -26.79 9.55
C LEU A 471 -16.27 -27.50 8.20
N THR A 472 -15.44 -27.05 7.26
CA THR A 472 -15.30 -27.75 5.99
C THR A 472 -14.41 -28.96 6.17
N VAL A 473 -14.80 -30.11 5.63
CA VAL A 473 -13.94 -31.28 5.53
C VAL A 473 -13.65 -31.53 4.05
N LEU A 474 -12.37 -31.50 3.67
CA LEU A 474 -11.93 -31.71 2.30
C LEU A 474 -11.49 -33.17 2.10
N PRO A 475 -12.23 -34.00 1.36
CA PRO A 475 -11.71 -35.27 0.89
C PRO A 475 -10.42 -35.11 0.06
N PRO A 476 -9.59 -36.15 -0.09
CA PRO A 476 -8.46 -36.14 -1.02
C PRO A 476 -8.86 -35.66 -2.43
N GLY A 477 -8.12 -34.71 -2.98
CA GLY A 477 -8.38 -34.08 -4.28
C GLY A 477 -9.49 -33.02 -4.29
N ALA A 478 -10.28 -32.89 -3.21
CA ALA A 478 -11.34 -31.89 -3.14
C ALA A 478 -10.77 -30.47 -2.97
N THR A 479 -11.48 -29.49 -3.52
CA THR A 479 -11.14 -28.07 -3.47
C THR A 479 -12.27 -27.27 -2.82
N HIS A 480 -11.94 -26.39 -1.89
CA HIS A 480 -12.84 -25.34 -1.40
C HIS A 480 -12.48 -23.99 -2.04
N VAL A 481 -13.51 -23.21 -2.40
CA VAL A 481 -13.37 -21.85 -2.92
C VAL A 481 -14.00 -20.87 -1.94
N PHE A 482 -13.28 -19.81 -1.62
CA PHE A 482 -13.69 -18.75 -0.71
C PHE A 482 -13.51 -17.41 -1.41
N ARG A 483 -14.58 -16.62 -1.53
CA ARG A 483 -14.59 -15.34 -2.27
C ARG A 483 -15.16 -14.21 -1.44
N TRP A 484 -14.45 -13.10 -1.45
CA TRP A 484 -14.86 -11.84 -0.86
C TRP A 484 -14.20 -10.69 -1.63
N GLY A 485 -14.58 -9.45 -1.37
CA GLY A 485 -13.89 -8.31 -1.95
C GLY A 485 -14.35 -6.97 -1.41
N LEU A 486 -13.78 -5.92 -1.98
CA LEU A 486 -13.93 -4.53 -1.58
C LEU A 486 -14.44 -3.71 -2.76
N SER A 487 -15.54 -2.99 -2.55
CA SER A 487 -16.13 -2.07 -3.51
C SER A 487 -16.20 -0.67 -2.91
N PRO A 488 -15.27 0.23 -3.27
CA PRO A 488 -15.35 1.62 -2.86
C PRO A 488 -16.48 2.35 -3.59
N TRP A 489 -17.05 3.35 -2.95
CA TRP A 489 -18.06 4.21 -3.54
C TRP A 489 -17.87 5.64 -3.06
N GLU A 490 -18.11 6.59 -3.96
CA GLU A 490 -18.12 8.02 -3.69
C GLU A 490 -19.32 8.66 -4.40
N TYR A 491 -19.97 9.62 -3.74
CA TYR A 491 -21.03 10.44 -4.29
C TYR A 491 -20.48 11.84 -4.58
N SER A 492 -20.73 12.33 -5.79
CA SER A 492 -20.33 13.64 -6.26
C SER A 492 -21.24 14.77 -5.79
#